data_AF-A0AAN6TTY0-F1
#
_entry.id   AF-A0AAN6TTY0-F1
#
_cell.length_a   1.000
_cell.length_b   1.000
_cell.length_c   1.000
_cell.angle_alpha   90.00
_cell.angle_beta   90.00
_cell.angle_gamma   90.00
#
_symmetry.space_group_name_H-M   'P 1'
#
loop_
_entity.id
_entity.type
_entity.pdbx_description
1 polymer ?
#
loop_
_entity_poly.entity_id
_entity_poly.type
_entity_poly.pdbx_seq_one_letter_code
_entity_poly.pdbx_strand_id
1 'polypeptide(L)'
;MRNSLNLPSRRWTSFDGWDYNGMKERLQTALDNIDKPALLRHAERIKGQKFIMSEPFSAGQYWICFEMIAEDDSLVIARVRLPRHPDVR
;
A
#
# COMPACT_ATOMS: atom_id res chain seq x y z
N MET A 1 -0.22 8.93 21.89
CA MET A 1 0.10 7.92 20.85
C MET A 1 -1.20 7.58 20.14
N ARG A 2 -1.33 7.85 18.83
CA ARG A 2 -2.57 7.58 18.08
C ARG A 2 -2.74 6.07 17.88
N ASN A 3 -3.95 5.57 18.09
CA ASN A 3 -4.23 4.17 18.33
C ASN A 3 -4.22 3.38 17.00
N SER A 4 -3.04 2.92 16.56
CA SER A 4 -2.83 2.07 15.38
C SER A 4 -3.50 0.68 15.46
N LEU A 5 -4.27 0.41 16.52
CA LEU A 5 -4.72 -0.93 16.88
C LEU A 5 -5.87 -1.50 16.04
N ASN A 6 -6.65 -0.68 15.31
CA ASN A 6 -7.86 -1.15 14.61
C ASN A 6 -8.00 -0.66 13.15
N LEU A 7 -6.91 -0.57 12.42
CA LEU A 7 -6.99 -0.33 10.99
C LEU A 7 -7.67 -1.53 10.29
N PRO A 8 -8.67 -1.31 9.41
CA PRO A 8 -9.32 -2.39 8.66
C PRO A 8 -8.32 -3.29 7.92
N SER A 9 -7.21 -2.71 7.44
CA SER A 9 -6.14 -3.44 6.77
C SER A 9 -5.38 -4.44 7.61
N ARG A 10 -5.42 -4.38 8.94
CA ARG A 10 -4.77 -5.38 9.79
C ARG A 10 -5.33 -6.79 9.59
N ARG A 11 -6.54 -6.90 9.00
CA ARG A 11 -7.17 -8.17 8.62
C ARG A 11 -6.74 -8.67 7.25
N TRP A 12 -6.02 -7.87 6.47
CA TRP A 12 -5.43 -8.30 5.21
C TRP A 12 -4.06 -8.90 5.50
N THR A 13 -3.94 -10.21 5.31
CA THR A 13 -2.67 -10.93 5.47
C THR A 13 -1.69 -10.43 4.42
N SER A 14 -0.60 -9.84 4.89
CA SER A 14 0.39 -9.18 4.06
C SER A 14 1.21 -10.25 3.33
N PHE A 15 0.97 -10.38 2.02
CA PHE A 15 1.74 -11.20 1.07
C PHE A 15 1.89 -12.70 1.37
N ASP A 16 1.23 -13.22 2.41
CA ASP A 16 1.22 -14.66 2.70
C ASP A 16 0.78 -15.47 1.47
N GLY A 17 1.61 -16.44 1.06
CA GLY A 17 1.37 -17.28 -0.11
C GLY A 17 1.88 -16.74 -1.45
N TRP A 18 2.64 -15.63 -1.47
CA TRP A 18 3.22 -15.04 -2.69
C TRP A 18 4.65 -15.54 -3.00
N ASP A 19 5.04 -16.69 -2.47
CA ASP A 19 6.38 -17.27 -2.65
C ASP A 19 6.56 -18.05 -3.98
N TYR A 20 5.60 -17.96 -4.92
CA TYR A 20 5.69 -18.63 -6.21
C TYR A 20 6.53 -17.80 -7.21
N ASN A 21 7.39 -18.47 -7.98
CA ASN A 21 8.15 -17.89 -9.10
C ASN A 21 8.87 -16.55 -8.82
N GLY A 22 9.41 -16.38 -7.61
CA GLY A 22 10.13 -15.15 -7.21
C GLY A 22 9.25 -13.90 -7.11
N MET A 23 7.93 -14.09 -6.95
CA MET A 23 6.97 -12.98 -6.91
C MET A 23 7.16 -12.11 -5.66
N LYS A 24 7.53 -12.71 -4.53
CA LYS A 24 7.81 -12.00 -3.28
C LYS A 24 8.97 -11.01 -3.39
N GLU A 25 10.10 -11.40 -3.97
CA GLU A 25 11.27 -10.53 -4.14
C GLU A 25 10.95 -9.36 -5.08
N ARG A 26 10.16 -9.63 -6.12
CA ARG A 26 9.70 -8.61 -7.06
C ARG A 26 8.72 -7.65 -6.43
N LEU A 27 7.81 -8.14 -5.58
CA LEU A 27 6.92 -7.31 -4.78
C LEU A 27 7.71 -6.39 -3.87
N GLN A 28 8.69 -6.95 -3.14
CA GLN A 28 9.54 -6.16 -2.26
C GLN A 28 10.31 -5.09 -3.04
N THR A 29 10.90 -5.47 -4.17
CA THR A 29 11.57 -4.52 -5.07
C THR A 29 10.63 -3.43 -5.59
N ALA A 30 9.40 -3.79 -5.97
CA ALA A 30 8.42 -2.81 -6.42
C ALA A 30 7.99 -1.88 -5.28
N LEU A 31 7.78 -2.39 -4.08
CA LEU A 31 7.45 -1.63 -2.88
C LEU A 31 8.53 -0.61 -2.52
N ASP A 32 9.80 -1.00 -2.66
CA ASP A 32 10.95 -0.13 -2.40
C ASP A 32 11.08 0.99 -3.44
N ASN A 33 10.59 0.76 -4.65
CA ASN A 33 10.60 1.74 -5.75
C ASN A 33 9.37 2.65 -5.81
N ILE A 34 8.30 2.38 -5.06
CA ILE A 34 7.12 3.26 -5.01
C ILE A 34 7.48 4.55 -4.28
N ASP A 35 7.23 5.70 -4.92
CA ASP A 35 7.31 7.03 -4.27
C ASP A 35 6.13 7.21 -3.30
N LYS A 36 6.22 6.59 -2.14
CA LYS A 36 5.24 6.71 -1.04
C LYS A 36 5.04 8.18 -0.62
N PRO A 37 6.08 9.03 -0.53
CA PRO A 37 5.89 10.46 -0.30
C PRO A 37 5.00 11.15 -1.33
N ALA A 38 5.08 10.80 -2.62
CA ALA A 38 4.18 11.37 -3.63
C ALA A 38 2.72 10.98 -3.40
N LEU A 39 2.45 9.73 -3.03
CA LEU A 39 1.09 9.27 -2.68
C LEU A 39 0.53 10.06 -1.49
N LEU A 40 1.32 10.20 -0.42
CA LEU A 40 0.95 11.00 0.75
C LEU A 40 0.67 12.46 0.36
N ARG A 41 1.62 13.12 -0.33
CA ARG A 41 1.45 14.53 -0.76
C ARG A 41 0.21 14.71 -1.63
N HIS A 42 -0.13 13.74 -2.47
CA HIS A 42 -1.32 13.80 -3.30
C HIS A 42 -2.60 13.74 -2.46
N ALA A 43 -2.68 12.82 -1.50
CA ALA A 43 -3.80 12.73 -0.57
C ALA A 43 -3.94 14.00 0.29
N GLU A 44 -2.82 14.52 0.81
CA GLU A 44 -2.79 15.76 1.58
C GLU A 44 -3.30 16.96 0.77
N ARG A 45 -2.92 17.06 -0.51
CA ARG A 45 -3.39 18.14 -1.40
C ARG A 45 -4.88 18.05 -1.70
N ILE A 46 -5.42 16.86 -1.93
CA ILE A 46 -6.85 16.66 -2.24
C ILE A 46 -7.73 16.98 -1.03
N LYS A 47 -7.27 16.59 0.16
CA LYS A 47 -8.07 16.66 1.39
C LYS A 47 -7.77 17.88 2.26
N GLY A 48 -6.65 18.59 2.00
CA GLY A 48 -6.25 19.76 2.77
C GLY A 48 -5.76 19.46 4.19
N GLN A 49 -5.39 18.21 4.48
CA GLN A 49 -5.02 17.74 5.82
C GLN A 49 -3.83 16.79 5.77
N LYS A 50 -3.14 16.62 6.90
CA LYS A 50 -1.99 15.72 7.01
C LYS A 50 -2.42 14.26 7.11
N PHE A 51 -1.61 13.38 6.53
CA PHE A 51 -1.83 11.95 6.56
C PHE A 51 -0.60 11.21 7.08
N ILE A 52 -0.85 10.10 7.78
CA ILE A 52 0.13 9.03 8.01
C ILE A 52 -0.22 7.83 7.12
N MET A 53 0.76 7.00 6.79
CA MET A 53 0.58 5.82 5.95
C MET A 53 0.79 4.54 6.76
N SER A 54 -0.04 3.52 6.52
CA SER A 54 0.14 2.17 7.04
C SER A 54 1.28 1.43 6.35
N GLU A 55 1.67 0.27 6.88
CA GLU A 55 2.38 -0.71 6.08
C GLU A 55 1.54 -1.14 4.85
N PRO A 56 2.17 -1.48 3.72
CA PRO A 56 1.47 -1.98 2.55
C PRO A 56 0.82 -3.33 2.82
N PHE A 57 -0.28 -3.59 2.14
CA PHE A 57 -0.95 -4.89 2.15
C PHE A 57 -1.37 -5.30 0.74
N SER A 58 -1.50 -6.61 0.54
CA SER A 58 -1.94 -7.18 -0.73
C SER A 58 -3.44 -6.92 -0.96
N ALA A 59 -3.80 -6.57 -2.19
CA ALA A 59 -5.19 -6.36 -2.60
C ALA A 59 -5.56 -7.21 -3.84
N GLY A 60 -5.00 -8.42 -3.90
CA GLY A 60 -5.15 -9.35 -5.02
C GLY A 60 -4.01 -9.27 -6.03
N GLN A 61 -4.10 -10.06 -7.10
CA GLN A 61 -3.01 -10.22 -8.07
C GLN A 61 -2.60 -8.88 -8.69
N TYR A 62 -1.31 -8.55 -8.55
CA TYR A 62 -0.68 -7.32 -9.06
C TYR A 62 -1.17 -6.00 -8.44
N TRP A 63 -1.79 -6.04 -7.27
CA TRP A 63 -2.22 -4.82 -6.56
C TRP A 63 -1.69 -4.79 -5.14
N ILE A 64 -1.16 -3.61 -4.79
CA ILE A 64 -0.79 -3.26 -3.43
C ILE A 64 -1.64 -2.07 -3.01
N CYS A 65 -2.04 -2.06 -1.76
CA CYS A 65 -2.74 -0.94 -1.18
C CYS A 65 -2.01 -0.39 0.04
N PHE A 66 -2.29 0.88 0.32
CA PHE A 66 -1.83 1.61 1.50
C PHE A 66 -3.05 2.29 2.12
N GLU A 67 -3.21 2.20 3.42
CA GLU A 67 -4.12 3.07 4.15
C GLU A 67 -3.40 4.35 4.51
N MET A 68 -4.05 5.47 4.25
CA MET A 68 -3.64 6.79 4.69
C MET A 68 -4.68 7.30 5.68
N ILE A 69 -4.22 7.62 6.89
CA ILE A 69 -5.08 8.07 7.99
C ILE A 69 -4.83 9.55 8.24
N ALA A 70 -5.91 10.33 8.21
CA ALA A 70 -5.88 11.74 8.47
C ALA A 70 -5.85 12.07 9.97
N GLU A 71 -5.77 13.36 10.29
CA GLU A 71 -5.84 13.85 11.67
C GLU A 71 -7.24 13.74 12.29
N ASP A 72 -8.29 13.73 11.46
CA ASP A 72 -9.69 13.56 11.85
C ASP A 72 -10.15 12.08 11.83
N ASP A 73 -9.19 11.15 11.76
CA ASP A 73 -9.39 9.70 11.61
C ASP A 73 -10.13 9.28 10.32
N SER A 74 -10.32 10.18 9.36
CA SER A 74 -10.80 9.80 8.03
C SER A 74 -9.73 9.00 7.27
N LEU A 75 -10.21 8.08 6.41
CA LEU A 75 -9.36 7.10 5.72
C LEU A 75 -9.38 7.32 4.21
N VAL A 76 -8.20 7.18 3.60
CA VAL A 76 -8.02 7.04 2.16
C VAL A 76 -7.26 5.74 1.89
N ILE A 77 -7.76 4.92 0.97
CA ILE A 77 -7.04 3.74 0.50
C ILE A 77 -6.41 4.07 -0.86
N ALA A 78 -5.08 4.17 -0.89
CA ALA A 78 -4.34 4.23 -2.15
C ALA A 78 -4.17 2.81 -2.68
N ARG A 79 -4.57 2.58 -3.93
CA ARG A 79 -4.40 1.30 -4.63
C ARG A 79 -3.44 1.49 -5.80
N VAL A 80 -2.30 0.82 -5.75
CA VAL A 80 -1.22 0.92 -6.73
C VAL A 80 -1.13 -0.37 -7.53
N ARG A 81 -1.12 -0.24 -8.86
CA ARG A 81 -0.94 -1.37 -9.77
C ARG A 81 0.54 -1.68 -9.89
N LEU A 82 0.89 -2.93 -9.65
CA LEU A 82 2.23 -3.42 -9.92
C LEU A 82 2.43 -3.61 -11.43
N PRO A 83 3.65 -3.36 -11.93
CA PRO A 83 3.96 -3.67 -13.32
C PRO A 83 3.63 -5.13 -13.62
N ARG A 84 3.06 -5.38 -14.80
CA ARG A 84 2.79 -6.74 -15.27
C ARG A 84 4.09 -7.54 -15.30
N HIS A 85 3.97 -8.86 -15.20
CA HIS A 85 5.07 -9.73 -15.57
C HIS A 85 5.56 -9.31 -16.96
N PRO A 86 6.87 -9.03 -17.16
CA PRO A 86 7.36 -8.90 -18.54
C PRO A 86 6.99 -10.19 -19.22
N ASP A 87 6.16 -10.16 -20.26
CA ASP A 87 5.73 -11.37 -20.95
C ASP A 87 6.99 -12.20 -21.23
N VAL A 88 7.09 -13.37 -20.61
CA VAL A 88 8.05 -14.36 -21.06
C VAL A 88 7.41 -14.90 -22.32
N ARG A 89 7.80 -14.33 -23.46
CA ARG A 89 7.54 -14.93 -24.76
C ARG A 89 8.08 -16.35 -24.80
#